data_AF-L7MRW7-F1
#
_entry.id   AF-L7MRW7-F1
#
_cell.length_a   1.000
_cell.length_b   1.000
_cell.length_c   1.000
_cell.angle_alpha   90.00
_cell.angle_beta   90.00
_cell.angle_gamma   90.00
#
_symmetry.space_group_name_H-M   'P 1'
#
loop_
_entity.id
_entity.type
_entity.pdbx_description
1 polymer ?
#
loop_
_entity_poly.entity_id
_entity_poly.type
_entity_poly.pdbx_seq_one_letter_code
_entity_poly.pdbx_strand_id
1 'polypeptide(L)'
;TGFFIGILLLCDHVILLWAWVTVRLIETIDVHSGYDIPLNPLNLIPFYAGSRHHDFHHMNFVGNYASTFTWWDRIFGTDAQFVAYYEKMKKVEKKTG
;
A
#
# COMPACT_ATOMS: atom_id res chain seq x y z
N THR A 1 1.62 -8.43 -9.73
CA THR A 1 2.12 -7.40 -8.79
C THR A 1 2.93 -6.38 -9.57
N GLY A 2 2.92 -5.11 -9.16
CA GLY A 2 3.64 -4.04 -9.88
C GLY A 2 5.13 -4.27 -10.04
N PHE A 3 5.73 -5.01 -9.13
CA PHE A 3 7.14 -5.38 -9.11
C PHE A 3 7.67 -5.87 -10.48
N PHE A 4 6.95 -6.76 -11.17
CA PHE A 4 7.42 -7.35 -12.42
C PHE A 4 7.35 -6.40 -13.62
N ILE A 5 6.47 -5.39 -13.58
CA ILE A 5 6.32 -4.44 -14.70
C ILE A 5 7.62 -3.67 -14.91
N GLY A 6 8.23 -3.15 -13.84
CA GLY A 6 9.50 -2.44 -13.97
C GLY A 6 10.67 -3.34 -14.35
N ILE A 7 10.67 -4.61 -13.93
CA ILE A 7 11.68 -5.57 -14.40
C ILE A 7 11.56 -5.77 -15.91
N LEU A 8 10.35 -6.00 -16.42
CA LEU A 8 10.12 -6.25 -17.85
C LEU A 8 10.45 -5.04 -18.73
N LEU A 9 10.32 -3.82 -18.21
CA LEU A 9 10.59 -2.59 -18.96
C LEU A 9 12.03 -2.07 -18.82
N LEU A 10 12.73 -2.41 -17.74
CA LEU A 10 14.03 -1.83 -17.39
C LEU A 10 15.16 -2.87 -17.32
N CYS A 11 14.89 -4.14 -17.64
CA CYS A 11 15.90 -5.20 -17.59
C CYS A 11 17.10 -4.98 -18.50
N ASP A 12 16.94 -4.23 -19.59
CA ASP A 12 18.00 -3.97 -20.58
C ASP A 12 19.07 -2.99 -20.05
N HIS A 13 18.76 -2.23 -19.01
CA HIS A 13 19.67 -1.26 -18.40
C HIS A 13 19.81 -1.52 -16.90
N VAL A 14 20.93 -2.15 -16.51
CA VAL A 14 21.19 -2.56 -15.12
C VAL A 14 21.03 -1.43 -14.10
N ILE A 15 21.38 -0.19 -14.46
CA ILE A 15 21.22 0.97 -13.57
C ILE A 15 19.73 1.27 -13.32
N LEU A 16 18.90 1.24 -14.36
CA LEU A 16 17.46 1.46 -14.23
C LEU A 16 16.78 0.31 -13.47
N LEU A 17 17.24 -0.93 -13.67
CA LEU A 17 16.81 -2.07 -12.90
C LEU A 17 17.10 -1.90 -11.40
N TRP A 18 18.33 -1.50 -11.02
CA TRP A 18 18.68 -1.24 -9.62
C TRP A 18 17.92 -0.08 -9.00
N ALA A 19 17.67 0.99 -9.78
CA ALA A 19 16.81 2.09 -9.35
C ALA A 19 15.39 1.59 -9.04
N TRP A 20 14.82 0.75 -9.92
CA TRP A 20 13.51 0.15 -9.72
C TRP A 20 13.44 -0.75 -8.48
N VAL A 21 14.43 -1.63 -8.30
CA VAL A 21 14.51 -2.51 -7.12
C VAL A 21 14.60 -1.70 -5.84
N THR A 22 15.41 -0.64 -5.82
CA THR A 22 15.52 0.27 -4.67
C THR A 22 14.19 0.91 -4.32
N VAL A 23 13.46 1.44 -5.31
CA VAL A 23 12.12 2.03 -5.09
C VAL A 23 11.16 1.00 -4.52
N ARG A 24 11.13 -0.22 -5.07
CA ARG A 24 10.26 -1.31 -4.58
C ARG A 24 10.62 -1.78 -3.18
N LEU A 25 11.90 -1.75 -2.81
CA LEU A 25 12.36 -2.06 -1.45
C LEU A 25 11.89 -1.00 -0.46
N ILE A 26 12.05 0.29 -0.80
CA ILE A 26 11.58 1.40 0.04
C ILE A 26 10.06 1.30 0.28
N GLU A 27 9.29 1.05 -0.79
CA GLU A 27 7.84 0.85 -0.68
C GLU A 27 7.47 -0.33 0.25
N THR A 28 8.21 -1.45 0.13
CA THR A 28 8.00 -2.64 0.95
C THR A 28 8.30 -2.36 2.42
N ILE A 29 9.39 -1.64 2.70
CA ILE A 29 9.73 -1.21 4.07
C ILE A 29 8.60 -0.35 4.61
N ASP A 30 8.12 0.63 3.84
CA ASP A 30 7.07 1.55 4.30
C ASP A 30 5.78 0.82 4.68
N VAL A 31 5.25 -0.05 3.81
CA VAL A 31 4.00 -0.78 4.10
C VAL A 31 4.12 -1.79 5.25
N HIS A 32 5.32 -2.27 5.59
CA HIS A 32 5.54 -3.26 6.66
C HIS A 32 6.14 -2.65 7.93
N SER A 33 6.52 -1.37 7.91
CA SER A 33 7.16 -0.72 9.06
C SER A 33 6.21 -0.50 10.23
N GLY A 34 4.89 -0.52 9.98
CA GLY A 34 3.85 -0.16 10.94
C GLY A 34 3.80 1.34 11.27
N TYR A 35 4.67 2.14 10.67
CA TYR A 35 4.65 3.59 10.81
C TYR A 35 3.77 4.21 9.73
N ASP A 36 2.88 5.12 10.13
CA ASP A 36 2.19 6.00 9.20
C ASP A 36 2.65 7.44 9.45
N ILE A 37 3.56 7.90 8.60
CA ILE A 37 4.27 9.16 8.76
C ILE A 37 3.45 10.29 8.11
N PRO A 38 3.19 11.41 8.81
CA PRO A 38 2.57 12.57 8.17
C PRO A 38 3.47 13.06 7.02
N LEU A 39 2.89 13.24 5.83
CA LEU A 39 3.58 13.64 4.59
C LEU A 39 4.52 12.58 3.99
N ASN A 40 4.24 11.29 4.17
CA ASN A 40 4.95 10.25 3.46
C ASN A 40 4.89 10.46 1.93
N PRO A 41 6.03 10.64 1.23
CA PRO A 41 6.07 10.89 -0.21
C PRO A 41 5.51 9.73 -1.04
N LEU A 42 5.50 8.50 -0.50
CA LEU A 42 4.90 7.35 -1.16
C LEU A 42 3.38 7.46 -1.29
N ASN A 43 2.72 8.25 -0.43
CA ASN A 43 1.29 8.54 -0.56
C ASN A 43 0.95 9.41 -1.80
N LEU A 44 1.97 9.97 -2.48
CA LEU A 44 1.79 10.64 -3.77
C LEU A 44 1.69 9.65 -4.93
N ILE A 45 2.11 8.39 -4.73
CA ILE A 45 1.98 7.34 -5.72
C ILE A 45 0.48 7.00 -5.84
N PRO A 46 -0.11 7.13 -7.04
CA PRO A 46 -1.51 6.81 -7.23
C PRO A 46 -1.83 5.38 -6.77
N PHE A 47 -2.90 5.23 -5.99
CA PHE A 47 -3.42 3.92 -5.56
C PHE A 47 -2.47 3.12 -4.66
N TYR A 48 -1.60 3.83 -3.96
CA TYR A 48 -0.82 3.31 -2.85
C TYR A 48 -1.67 3.30 -1.56
N ALA A 49 -1.61 2.21 -0.81
CA ALA A 49 -2.48 1.97 0.35
C ALA A 49 -1.85 2.36 1.70
N GLY A 50 -0.51 2.48 1.73
CA GLY A 50 0.26 2.69 2.95
C GLY A 50 0.25 1.50 3.93
N SER A 51 0.89 1.69 5.09
CA SER A 51 1.04 0.68 6.14
C SER A 51 -0.29 0.25 6.76
N ARG A 52 -1.19 1.19 7.08
CA ARG A 52 -2.49 0.87 7.71
C ARG A 52 -3.35 -0.13 6.94
N HIS A 53 -3.35 -0.06 5.61
CA HIS A 53 -4.09 -1.00 4.76
C HIS A 53 -3.50 -2.42 4.84
N HIS A 54 -2.17 -2.50 4.84
CA HIS A 54 -1.43 -3.75 4.92
C HIS A 54 -1.51 -4.39 6.33
N ASP A 55 -1.44 -3.56 7.38
CA ASP A 55 -1.64 -4.02 8.76
C ASP A 55 -3.04 -4.57 8.97
N PHE A 56 -4.06 -3.95 8.36
CA PHE A 56 -5.42 -4.48 8.39
C PHE A 56 -5.52 -5.84 7.68
N HIS A 57 -4.82 -6.03 6.55
CA HIS A 57 -4.72 -7.34 5.91
C HIS A 57 -4.14 -8.38 6.87
N HIS A 58 -3.08 -8.07 7.62
CA HIS A 58 -2.54 -8.99 8.62
C HIS A 58 -3.45 -9.22 9.82
N MET A 59 -4.32 -8.27 10.17
CA MET A 59 -5.29 -8.45 11.24
C MET A 59 -6.48 -9.33 10.81
N ASN A 60 -6.97 -9.13 9.58
CA ASN A 60 -8.20 -9.73 9.07
C ASN A 60 -7.96 -10.98 8.20
N PHE A 61 -6.75 -11.14 7.66
CA PHE A 61 -6.25 -12.22 6.79
C PHE A 61 -7.01 -12.45 5.46
N VAL A 62 -8.17 -11.81 5.28
CA VAL A 62 -9.03 -11.91 4.10
C VAL A 62 -9.26 -10.51 3.53
N GLY A 63 -9.05 -10.33 2.23
CA GLY A 63 -9.16 -9.03 1.57
C GLY A 63 -7.89 -8.18 1.66
N ASN A 64 -7.94 -6.97 1.11
CA ASN A 64 -6.84 -5.99 1.10
C ASN A 64 -5.52 -6.59 0.55
N TYR A 65 -5.59 -7.29 -0.58
CA TYR A 65 -4.47 -8.08 -1.10
C TYR A 65 -3.40 -7.24 -1.80
N ALA A 66 -3.77 -6.08 -2.35
CA ALA A 66 -2.86 -5.21 -3.07
C ALA A 66 -2.32 -4.10 -2.16
N SER A 67 -1.00 -4.08 -1.96
CA SER A 67 -0.29 -2.96 -1.32
C SER A 67 -0.02 -1.81 -2.29
N THR A 68 0.28 -2.14 -3.54
CA THR A 68 0.32 -1.21 -4.68
C THR A 68 -0.75 -1.62 -5.69
N PHE A 69 -1.48 -0.63 -6.23
CA PHE A 69 -2.63 -0.84 -7.14
C PHE A 69 -3.90 -1.34 -6.44
N THR A 70 -4.27 -0.66 -5.35
CA THR A 70 -5.50 -0.93 -4.58
C THR A 70 -6.78 -0.86 -5.39
N TRP A 71 -6.76 -0.28 -6.60
CA TRP A 71 -7.90 -0.32 -7.50
C TRP A 71 -8.37 -1.76 -7.78
N TRP A 72 -7.48 -2.75 -7.74
CA TRP A 72 -7.86 -4.15 -7.93
C TRP A 72 -8.76 -4.62 -6.80
N ASP A 73 -8.36 -4.33 -5.55
CA ASP A 73 -9.22 -4.64 -4.41
C ASP A 73 -10.55 -3.90 -4.50
N ARG A 74 -10.54 -2.66 -4.98
CA ARG A 74 -11.77 -1.87 -5.16
C ARG A 74 -12.69 -2.43 -6.24
N ILE A 75 -12.15 -2.92 -7.35
CA ILE A 75 -12.90 -3.55 -8.44
C ILE A 75 -13.54 -4.86 -7.96
N PHE A 76 -12.80 -5.64 -7.18
CA PHE A 76 -13.27 -6.95 -6.69
C PHE A 76 -13.97 -6.88 -5.32
N GLY A 77 -14.06 -5.68 -4.71
CA GLY A 77 -14.72 -5.45 -3.42
C GLY A 77 -13.98 -6.03 -2.21
N THR A 78 -12.70 -6.39 -2.36
CA THR A 78 -11.89 -7.00 -1.30
C THR A 78 -11.32 -5.98 -0.30
N ASP A 79 -11.55 -4.68 -0.50
CA ASP A 79 -11.22 -3.60 0.44
C ASP A 79 -12.39 -3.15 1.34
N ALA A 80 -13.61 -3.69 1.14
CA ALA A 80 -14.82 -3.21 1.81
C ALA A 80 -14.74 -3.27 3.34
N GLN A 81 -14.11 -4.32 3.89
CA GLN A 81 -13.93 -4.49 5.33
C GLN A 81 -12.99 -3.42 5.92
N PHE A 82 -11.92 -3.09 5.20
CA PHE A 82 -11.01 -2.02 5.59
C PHE A 82 -11.68 -0.65 5.58
N VAL A 83 -12.47 -0.34 4.55
CA VAL A 83 -13.20 0.94 4.46
C VAL A 83 -14.13 1.11 5.67
N ALA A 84 -14.92 0.09 6.00
CA ALA A 84 -15.81 0.11 7.16
C ALA A 84 -15.05 0.27 8.49
N TYR A 85 -13.93 -0.45 8.64
CA TYR A 85 -13.05 -0.35 9.82
C TYR A 85 -12.47 1.07 9.97
N TYR A 86 -11.97 1.63 8.87
CA TYR A 86 -11.32 2.93 8.86
C TYR A 86 -12.30 4.08 9.14
N GLU A 87 -13.52 4.01 8.61
CA GLU A 87 -14.58 4.95 8.95
C GLU A 87 -14.96 4.91 10.43
N LYS A 88 -15.01 3.71 11.03
CA LYS A 88 -15.29 3.54 12.46
C LYS A 88 -14.18 4.16 13.31
N MET A 89 -12.92 3.93 12.95
CA MET A 89 -11.76 4.50 13.66
C MET A 89 -11.78 6.04 13.63
N LYS A 90 -12.03 6.65 12.48
CA LYS A 90 -12.17 8.11 12.34
C LYS A 90 -13.29 8.69 13.19
N LYS A 91 -14.44 7.99 13.28
CA LYS A 91 -15.56 8.41 14.12
C LYS A 91 -15.23 8.33 15.62
N VAL A 92 -14.44 7.36 16.05
CA VAL A 92 -13.99 7.24 17.45
C VAL A 92 -13.02 8.38 17.78
N GLU A 93 -12.02 8.60 16.94
CA GLU A 93 -11.02 9.67 17.11
C GLU A 93 -11.68 11.04 17.29
N LYS A 94 -12.67 11.36 16.43
CA LYS A 94 -13.43 12.62 16.51
C LYS A 94 -14.27 12.77 17.78
N LYS A 95 -14.64 11.68 18.46
CA LYS A 95 -15.42 11.72 19.71
C LYS A 95 -14.56 11.85 20.96
N THR A 96 -13.30 11.43 20.87
CA THR A 96 -12.33 11.48 21.97
C THR A 96 -11.43 12.71 21.96
N GLY A 97 -11.42 13.47 20.87
CA GLY A 97 -10.71 14.74 20.71
C GLY A 97 -11.55 15.97 20.98
#